data_AF-A0A842Y9S0-F1
#
_entry.id   AF-A0A842Y9S0-F1
#
_cell.length_a   1.000
_cell.length_b   1.000
_cell.length_c   1.000
_cell.angle_alpha   90.00
_cell.angle_beta   90.00
_cell.angle_gamma   90.00
#
_symmetry.space_group_name_H-M   'P 1'
#
loop_
_entity.id
_entity.type
_entity.pdbx_description
1 polymer ?
#
loop_
_entity_poly.entity_id
_entity_poly.type
_entity_poly.pdbx_seq_one_letter_code
_entity_poly.pdbx_strand_id
1 'polypeptide(L)' 'MIAIGIYTVIVMAAFAFWLWMLIDCLQRPTERFPNGGEYDKLIWCLAIFFVHFIGAVLYYYLVKRKDSG' A
#
# COMPACT_ATOMS: atom_id res chain seq x y z
N MET A 1 -22.68 12.70 -18.33
CA MET A 1 -21.75 13.71 -17.77
C MET A 1 -21.47 13.49 -16.28
N ILE A 2 -22.49 13.37 -15.42
CA ILE A 2 -22.30 13.20 -13.95
C ILE A 2 -21.55 11.90 -13.57
N ALA A 3 -21.88 10.76 -14.20
CA ALA A 3 -21.23 9.47 -13.91
C ALA A 3 -19.71 9.48 -14.18
N ILE A 4 -19.25 10.24 -15.18
CA ILE A 4 -17.82 10.36 -15.54
C ILE A 4 -17.07 11.16 -14.48
N GLY A 5 -17.70 12.21 -13.93
CA GLY A 5 -17.14 12.99 -12.82
C GLY A 5 -16.97 12.14 -11.55
N ILE A 6 -17.96 11.31 -11.21
CA ILE A 6 -17.86 10.42 -10.05
C ILE A 6 -16.77 9.36 -10.25
N TYR A 7 -16.74 8.74 -11.44
CA TYR A 7 -15.75 7.73 -11.77
C TYR A 7 -14.31 8.26 -11.66
N THR A 8 -14.04 9.45 -12.18
CA THR A 8 -12.71 10.08 -12.13
C THR A 8 -12.25 10.37 -10.70
N VAL A 9 -13.15 10.86 -9.84
CA VAL A 9 -12.84 11.10 -8.43
C VAL A 9 -12.50 9.80 -7.69
N ILE A 10 -13.26 8.72 -7.94
CA ILE A 10 -13.01 7.41 -7.32
C ILE A 10 -11.64 6.86 -7.74
N VAL A 11 -11.32 6.92 -9.04
CA VAL A 11 -10.03 6.44 -9.55
C VAL A 11 -8.88 7.27 -8.96
N MET A 12 -9.04 8.58 -8.87
CA MET A 12 -8.02 9.47 -8.29
C MET A 12 -7.82 9.20 -6.80
N ALA A 13 -8.89 8.96 -6.04
CA ALA A 13 -8.82 8.59 -4.63
C ALA A 13 -8.16 7.22 -4.43
N ALA A 14 -8.50 6.22 -5.26
CA ALA A 14 -7.87 4.90 -5.22
C ALA A 14 -6.38 4.97 -5.55
N PHE A 15 -5.99 5.82 -6.51
CA PHE A 15 -4.59 6.04 -6.87
C PHE A 15 -3.82 6.79 -5.77
N ALA A 16 -4.42 7.82 -5.18
CA ALA A 16 -3.86 8.52 -4.04
C ALA A 16 -3.67 7.60 -2.83
N PHE A 17 -4.65 6.74 -2.54
CA PHE A 17 -4.55 5.72 -1.49
C PHE A 17 -3.43 4.72 -1.75
N TRP A 18 -3.30 4.25 -2.99
CA TRP A 18 -2.21 3.36 -3.38
C TRP A 18 -0.83 4.00 -3.19
N LEU A 19 -0.64 5.24 -3.68
CA LEU A 19 0.59 5.99 -3.48
C LEU A 19 0.90 6.22 -2.01
N TRP A 20 -0.12 6.56 -1.22
CA TRP A 20 0.05 6.76 0.22
C TRP A 20 0.56 5.49 0.91
N MET A 21 0.03 4.32 0.57
CA MET A 21 0.51 3.04 1.11
C MET A 21 1.93 2.70 0.64
N LEU A 22 2.30 3.06 -0.58
CA LEU A 22 3.67 2.90 -1.08
C LEU A 22 4.64 3.77 -0.26
N ILE A 23 4.29 5.04 -0.03
CA ILE A 23 5.08 5.98 0.77
C ILE A 23 5.19 5.50 2.22
N ASP A 24 4.09 5.03 2.83
CA ASP A 24 4.09 4.45 4.18
C ASP A 24 5.04 3.24 4.26
N CYS A 25 5.01 2.35 3.25
CA CYS A 25 5.93 1.22 3.15
C CYS A 25 7.41 1.64 3.03
N LEU A 26 7.69 2.72 2.29
CA LEU A 26 9.04 3.27 2.12
C LEU A 26 9.53 4.01 3.37
N GLN A 27 8.65 4.66 4.12
CA GLN A 27 8.99 5.38 5.35
C GLN A 27 9.07 4.46 6.57
N ARG A 28 8.40 3.29 6.55
CA ARG A 28 8.47 2.31 7.64
C ARG A 28 9.91 1.76 7.77
N PRO A 29 10.49 1.75 8.99
CA PRO A 29 11.79 1.13 9.24
C PRO A 29 11.69 -0.40 9.16
N THR A 30 12.73 -1.04 8.61
CA THR A 30 12.77 -2.48 8.31
C THR A 30 12.56 -3.36 9.55
N GLU A 31 12.94 -2.86 10.73
CA GLU A 31 12.78 -3.53 12.03
C GLU A 31 11.33 -3.70 12.47
N ARG A 32 10.40 -2.90 11.94
CA ARG A 32 8.95 -3.02 12.21
C ARG A 32 8.23 -3.92 11.22
N PHE A 33 8.94 -4.62 10.35
CA PHE A 33 8.31 -5.63 9.51
C PHE A 33 8.21 -6.95 10.29
N PRO A 34 7.06 -7.63 10.25
CA PRO A 34 6.76 -8.75 11.13
C PRO A 34 7.72 -9.95 10.99
N ASN A 35 8.41 -10.06 9.87
CA ASN A 35 9.39 -11.13 9.62
C ASN A 35 10.85 -10.71 9.85
N GLY A 36 11.12 -9.42 10.14
CA GLY A 36 12.48 -8.91 10.36
C GLY A 36 13.43 -9.13 9.18
N GLY A 37 12.93 -9.49 8.00
CA GLY A 37 13.74 -9.79 6.84
C GLY A 37 14.31 -8.51 6.24
N GLU A 38 15.61 -8.49 5.98
CA GLU A 38 16.32 -7.37 5.34
C GLU A 38 15.65 -6.94 4.01
N TYR A 39 15.00 -7.89 3.33
CA TYR A 39 14.32 -7.70 2.05
C TYR A 39 12.79 -7.55 2.13
N ASP A 40 12.14 -7.68 3.30
CA ASP A 40 10.68 -7.62 3.40
C ASP A 40 10.13 -6.29 2.91
N LYS A 41 10.81 -5.19 3.25
CA LYS A 41 10.47 -3.86 2.77
C LYS A 41 10.50 -3.77 1.25
N LEU A 42 11.51 -4.38 0.61
CA LEU A 42 11.66 -4.36 -0.84
C LEU A 42 10.58 -5.22 -1.51
N ILE A 43 10.28 -6.40 -0.95
CA ILE A 43 9.24 -7.32 -1.44
C ILE A 43 7.87 -6.62 -1.38
N TRP A 44 7.53 -6.00 -0.26
CA TRP A 44 6.28 -5.27 -0.11
C TRP A 44 6.20 -4.04 -0.99
N CYS A 45 7.29 -3.29 -1.13
CA CYS A 45 7.36 -2.17 -2.07
C CYS A 45 7.10 -2.62 -3.51
N LEU A 46 7.73 -3.72 -3.95
CA LEU A 46 7.51 -4.29 -5.28
C LEU A 46 6.09 -4.83 -5.45
N ALA A 47 5.53 -5.49 -4.44
CA ALA A 47 4.17 -6.00 -4.46
C ALA A 47 3.14 -4.86 -4.59
N ILE A 48 3.29 -3.78 -3.81
CA ILE A 48 2.45 -2.59 -3.94
C ILE A 48 2.64 -1.97 -5.33
N PHE A 49 3.88 -1.88 -5.82
CA PHE A 49 4.19 -1.26 -7.11
C PHE A 49 3.57 -2.01 -8.30
N PHE A 50 3.72 -3.34 -8.37
CA PHE A 50 3.20 -4.14 -9.49
C PHE A 50 1.69 -4.38 -9.40
N VAL A 51 1.17 -4.67 -8.20
CA VAL A 51 -0.23 -5.06 -8.02
C VAL A 51 -1.14 -3.85 -7.73
N HIS A 52 -0.58 -2.63 -7.70
CA HIS A 52 -1.29 -1.38 -7.51
C HIS A 52 -2.23 -1.41 -6.29
N PHE A 53 -3.52 -1.11 -6.49
CA PHE A 53 -4.53 -1.01 -5.43
C PHE A 53 -4.63 -2.30 -4.60
N ILE A 54 -4.57 -3.47 -5.24
CA ILE A 54 -4.65 -4.76 -4.53
C ILE A 54 -3.42 -4.95 -3.64
N GLY A 55 -2.23 -4.56 -4.12
CA GLY A 55 -1.00 -4.62 -3.32
C GLY A 55 -1.06 -3.71 -2.08
N ALA A 56 -1.61 -2.50 -2.22
CA ALA A 56 -1.83 -1.57 -1.11
C ALA A 56 -2.81 -2.13 -0.05
N VAL A 57 -3.91 -2.76 -0.48
CA VAL A 57 -4.87 -3.40 0.43
C VAL A 57 -4.22 -4.57 1.17
N LEU A 58 -3.47 -5.42 0.46
CA LEU A 58 -2.75 -6.55 1.07
C LEU A 58 -1.71 -6.07 2.09
N TYR A 59 -0.94 -5.04 1.76
CA TYR A 59 0.03 -4.42 2.66
C TYR A 59 -0.62 -3.93 3.96
N TYR A 60 -1.76 -3.25 3.82
CA TYR A 60 -2.51 -2.77 4.98
C TYR A 60 -2.94 -3.90 5.92
N TYR A 61 -3.50 -4.98 5.39
CA TYR A 61 -3.99 -6.10 6.20
C TYR A 61 -2.88 -6.99 6.77
N LEU A 62 -1.83 -7.26 5.99
CA LEU A 62 -0.79 -8.23 6.35
C LEU A 62 0.39 -7.60 7.09
N VAL A 63 0.73 -6.34 6.81
CA VAL A 63 1.85 -5.63 7.46
C VAL A 63 1.35 -4.66 8.50
N LYS A 64 0.53 -3.68 8.10
CA LYS A 64 0.12 -2.58 8.99
C LYS A 64 -0.75 -3.05 10.16
N ARG A 65 -1.69 -3.99 9.91
CA ARG A 65 -2.53 -4.57 10.97
C ARG A 65 -1.78 -5.51 11.93
N LYS A 66 -0.73 -6.17 11.44
CA LYS A 66 0.09 -7.13 12.21
C LYS A 66 0.98 -6.42 13.24
N ASP A 67 1.36 -5.18 12.98
CA ASP A 67 2.13 -4.31 13.87
C ASP A 67 1.35 -3.83 15.12
N SER A 68 0.02 -3.97 15.12
CA SER A 68 -0.87 -3.54 16.21
C SER A 68 -1.36 -4.69 17.10
N GLY A 69 -0.87 -5.92 16.89
CA GLY A 69 -1.28 -7.12 17.61
C GLY A 69 -0.14 -7.79 18.36
#